data_AF-A0A2M7S242-F1
#
_entry.id   AF-A0A2M7S242-F1
#
_cell.length_a   1.000
_cell.length_b   1.000
_cell.length_c   1.000
_cell.angle_alpha   90.00
_cell.angle_beta   90.00
_cell.angle_gamma   90.00
#
_symmetry.space_group_name_H-M   'P 1'
#
loop_
_entity.id
_entity.type
_entity.pdbx_description
1 polymer ?
#
loop_
_entity_poly.entity_id
_entity_poly.type
_entity_poly.pdbx_seq_one_letter_code
_entity_poly.pdbx_strand_id
1 'polypeptide(L)'
;AAAKKFNLNRVAVCGGVSANSFLQQEFYRSAGERCLKVFFPRRELCTDNAAMIASAGYYKLKNSKKTFRNSVYNVRVDPNLSLRSWC
;
A
#
# COMPACT_ATOMS: atom_id res chain seq x y z
N ALA A 1 0.57 -20.12 1.74
CA ALA A 1 1.13 -18.77 1.47
C ALA A 1 0.63 -17.77 2.52
N ALA A 2 1.25 -16.59 2.63
CA ALA A 2 1.08 -15.64 3.75
C ALA A 2 -0.37 -15.36 4.19
N ALA A 3 -1.33 -15.20 3.28
CA ALA A 3 -2.74 -15.01 3.62
C ALA A 3 -3.30 -16.11 4.55
N LYS A 4 -2.94 -17.39 4.31
CA LYS A 4 -3.30 -18.51 5.20
C LYS A 4 -2.60 -18.42 6.56
N LYS A 5 -1.33 -18.01 6.59
CA LYS A 5 -0.54 -17.85 7.83
C LYS A 5 -1.14 -16.78 8.75
N PHE A 6 -1.64 -15.69 8.17
CA PHE A 6 -2.21 -14.56 8.90
C PHE A 6 -3.75 -14.59 8.97
N ASN A 7 -4.39 -15.67 8.54
CA ASN A 7 -5.85 -15.84 8.50
C ASN A 7 -6.59 -14.66 7.82
N LEU A 8 -6.07 -14.21 6.67
CA LEU A 8 -6.61 -13.10 5.90
C LEU A 8 -7.44 -13.61 4.71
N ASN A 9 -8.55 -12.91 4.43
CA ASN A 9 -9.41 -13.17 3.27
C ASN A 9 -9.24 -12.12 2.15
N ARG A 10 -8.34 -11.14 2.34
CA ARG A 10 -8.07 -10.04 1.41
C ARG A 10 -6.58 -9.91 1.18
N VAL A 11 -6.21 -9.63 -0.06
CA VAL A 11 -4.83 -9.37 -0.50
C VAL A 11 -4.84 -8.11 -1.36
N ALA A 12 -3.98 -7.15 -1.04
CA ALA A 12 -3.71 -6.01 -1.92
C ALA A 12 -2.33 -6.22 -2.56
N VAL A 13 -2.23 -5.97 -3.85
CA VAL A 13 -0.97 -6.07 -4.61
C VAL A 13 -0.67 -4.70 -5.21
N CYS A 14 0.49 -4.13 -4.89
CA CYS A 14 0.91 -2.79 -5.29
C CYS A 14 2.37 -2.77 -5.76
N GLY A 15 2.85 -1.60 -6.19
CA GLY A 15 4.16 -1.42 -6.83
C GLY A 15 4.10 -1.55 -8.35
N GLY A 16 5.12 -1.07 -9.06
CA GLY A 16 5.08 -0.97 -10.53
C GLY A 16 4.78 -2.29 -11.24
N VAL A 17 5.33 -3.41 -10.72
CA VAL A 17 5.10 -4.76 -11.26
C VAL A 17 3.63 -5.20 -11.15
N SER A 18 2.85 -4.63 -10.23
CA SER A 18 1.42 -4.92 -10.09
C SER A 18 0.58 -4.49 -11.30
N ALA A 19 1.11 -3.65 -12.19
CA ALA A 19 0.46 -3.27 -13.44
C ALA A 19 0.49 -4.37 -14.51
N ASN A 20 1.31 -5.42 -14.32
CA ASN A 20 1.45 -6.52 -15.26
C ASN A 20 0.14 -7.32 -15.35
N SER A 21 -0.44 -7.40 -16.55
CA SER A 21 -1.74 -8.05 -16.78
C SER A 21 -1.71 -9.55 -16.54
N PHE A 22 -0.61 -10.23 -16.90
CA PHE A 22 -0.47 -11.67 -16.67
C PHE A 22 -0.43 -11.97 -15.18
N LEU A 23 0.33 -11.19 -14.41
CA LEU A 23 0.37 -11.29 -12.95
C LEU A 23 -1.02 -11.09 -12.33
N GLN A 24 -1.76 -10.07 -12.77
CA GLN A 24 -3.12 -9.81 -12.30
C GLN A 24 -4.04 -11.02 -12.54
N GLN A 25 -4.02 -11.57 -13.76
CA GLN A 25 -4.82 -12.74 -14.13
C GLN A 25 -4.51 -13.95 -13.23
N GLU A 26 -3.24 -14.24 -13.00
CA GLU A 26 -2.82 -15.36 -12.13
C GLU A 26 -3.25 -15.15 -10.67
N PHE A 27 -3.20 -13.92 -10.17
CA PHE A 27 -3.71 -13.58 -8.85
C PHE A 27 -5.22 -13.77 -8.75
N TYR A 28 -6.00 -13.32 -9.74
CA TYR A 28 -7.45 -13.49 -9.75
C TYR A 28 -7.85 -14.96 -9.81
N ARG A 29 -7.19 -15.76 -10.67
CA ARG A 29 -7.41 -17.21 -10.76
C ARG A 29 -7.14 -17.90 -9.43
N SER A 30 -5.94 -17.69 -8.88
CA SER A 30 -5.51 -18.30 -7.61
C SER A 30 -6.34 -17.85 -6.41
N ALA A 31 -6.89 -16.64 -6.45
CA ALA A 31 -7.74 -16.11 -5.40
C ALA A 31 -9.15 -16.71 -5.42
N GLY A 32 -9.72 -16.92 -6.61
CA GLY A 32 -11.01 -17.60 -6.79
C GLY A 32 -11.00 -19.00 -6.21
N GLU A 33 -9.93 -19.77 -6.46
CA GLU A 33 -9.73 -21.13 -5.90
C GLU A 33 -9.65 -21.15 -4.36
N ARG A 34 -9.34 -20.02 -3.72
CA ARG A 34 -9.03 -19.93 -2.29
C ARG A 34 -9.98 -19.03 -1.51
N CYS A 35 -11.09 -18.61 -2.12
CA CYS A 35 -12.04 -17.66 -1.55
C CYS A 35 -11.37 -16.35 -1.04
N LEU A 36 -10.29 -15.92 -1.71
CA LEU A 36 -9.61 -14.66 -1.40
C LEU A 36 -10.15 -13.54 -2.29
N LYS A 37 -10.18 -12.32 -1.75
CA LYS A 37 -10.41 -11.11 -2.53
C LYS A 37 -9.08 -10.41 -2.81
N VAL A 38 -8.76 -10.20 -4.08
CA VAL A 38 -7.53 -9.50 -4.49
C VAL A 38 -7.86 -8.11 -5.02
N PHE A 39 -7.08 -7.13 -4.61
CA PHE A 39 -7.20 -5.73 -5.02
C PHE A 39 -5.92 -5.27 -5.73
N PHE A 40 -6.11 -4.63 -6.88
CA PHE A 40 -5.07 -3.92 -7.61
C PHE A 40 -5.49 -2.45 -7.74
N PRO A 41 -4.54 -1.50 -7.67
CA PRO A 41 -4.83 -0.12 -8.04
C PRO A 41 -5.07 0.01 -9.55
N ARG A 42 -5.57 1.17 -9.99
CA ARG A 42 -5.57 1.53 -11.43
C ARG A 42 -4.12 1.56 -11.92
N ARG A 43 -3.90 1.31 -13.21
CA ARG A 43 -2.53 1.22 -13.78
C ARG A 43 -1.73 2.51 -13.55
N GLU A 44 -2.36 3.66 -13.72
CA GLU A 44 -1.76 4.98 -13.46
C GLU A 44 -1.32 5.19 -12.00
N LEU A 45 -1.80 4.34 -11.08
CA LEU A 45 -1.51 4.39 -9.65
C LEU A 45 -0.60 3.24 -9.17
N CYS A 46 -0.15 2.35 -10.05
CA CYS A 46 0.72 1.22 -9.69
C CYS A 46 2.17 1.67 -9.41
N THR A 47 2.68 2.65 -10.15
CA THR A 47 4.05 3.19 -10.01
C THR A 47 4.09 4.33 -8.99
N ASP A 48 5.29 4.77 -8.63
CA ASP A 48 5.47 5.90 -7.71
C ASP A 48 4.77 7.15 -8.22
N ASN A 49 3.89 7.72 -7.39
CA ASN A 49 3.09 8.89 -7.73
C ASN A 49 2.78 9.74 -6.50
N ALA A 50 2.49 11.03 -6.71
CA ALA A 50 2.19 11.94 -5.60
C ALA A 50 0.87 11.62 -4.88
N ALA A 51 -0.10 10.99 -5.56
CA ALA A 51 -1.39 10.66 -4.98
C ALA A 51 -1.27 9.62 -3.84
N MET A 52 -0.35 8.64 -3.96
CA MET A 52 -0.10 7.67 -2.89
C MET A 52 0.53 8.34 -1.66
N ILE A 53 1.42 9.31 -1.87
CA ILE A 53 2.05 10.07 -0.79
C ILE A 53 1.01 10.95 -0.06
N ALA A 54 0.18 11.66 -0.84
CA ALA A 54 -0.91 12.47 -0.28
C ALA A 54 -1.92 11.63 0.51
N SER A 55 -2.31 10.46 -0.02
CA SER A 55 -3.22 9.53 0.67
C SER A 55 -2.61 9.02 1.99
N ALA A 56 -1.36 8.56 1.97
CA ALA A 56 -0.66 8.10 3.18
C ALA A 56 -0.55 9.22 4.23
N GLY A 57 -0.21 10.45 3.81
CA GLY A 57 -0.16 11.61 4.69
C GLY A 57 -1.53 11.98 5.29
N TYR A 58 -2.59 11.99 4.46
CA TYR A 58 -3.95 12.27 4.90
C TYR A 58 -4.42 11.28 5.97
N TYR A 59 -4.29 9.97 5.72
CA TYR A 59 -4.72 8.96 6.69
C TYR A 59 -3.85 8.96 7.95
N LYS A 60 -2.54 9.24 7.82
CA LYS A 60 -1.66 9.41 8.97
C LYS A 60 -2.10 10.58 9.85
N LEU A 61 -2.39 11.74 9.26
CA LEU A 61 -2.89 12.91 9.99
C LEU A 61 -4.26 12.62 10.62
N LYS A 62 -5.19 12.03 9.86
CA LYS A 62 -6.54 11.70 10.33
C LYS A 62 -6.53 10.75 11.52
N ASN A 63 -5.64 9.77 11.53
CA ASN A 63 -5.51 8.79 12.62
C ASN A 63 -4.62 9.30 13.77
N SER A 64 -3.87 10.37 13.55
CA SER A 64 -3.09 11.03 14.58
C SER A 64 -3.98 12.00 15.36
N LYS A 65 -3.93 11.97 16.70
CA LYS A 65 -4.47 13.08 17.52
C LYS A 65 -3.59 14.35 17.48
N LYS A 66 -2.51 14.33 16.70
CA LYS A 66 -1.54 15.41 16.59
C LYS A 66 -1.95 16.35 15.47
N THR A 67 -2.20 17.61 15.79
CA THR A 67 -2.05 18.70 14.81
C THR A 67 -0.59 18.77 14.40
N PHE A 68 -0.30 18.67 13.10
CA PHE A 68 1.04 18.92 12.57
C PHE A 68 1.39 20.39 12.83
N ARG A 69 2.09 20.65 13.94
CA ARG A 69 2.70 21.94 14.30
C ARG A 69 4.20 21.94 14.02
N ASN A 70 4.68 20.98 13.22
CA ASN A 70 6.07 21.02 12.79
C ASN A 70 6.23 22.15 11.79
N SER A 71 7.15 23.06 12.11
CA SER A 71 7.69 24.02 11.16
C SER A 71 8.10 23.30 9.88
N VAL A 72 7.72 23.85 8.72
CA VAL A 72 8.10 23.33 7.39
C VAL A 72 9.62 23.15 7.27
N TYR A 73 10.39 23.87 8.09
CA TYR A 73 11.85 23.85 8.10
C TYR A 73 12.48 22.65 8.85
N ASN A 74 11.70 21.77 9.47
CA ASN A 74 12.24 20.66 10.28
C ASN A 74 11.86 19.27 9.74
N VAL A 75 11.90 19.10 8.42
CA VAL A 75 11.67 17.82 7.74
C VAL A 75 12.97 17.02 7.70
N ARG A 76 12.96 15.80 8.22
CA ARG A 76 14.09 14.85 8.12
C ARG A 76 13.82 13.84 7.01
N VAL A 77 14.85 13.54 6.23
CA VAL A 77 14.83 12.48 5.22
C VAL A 77 15.55 11.27 5.79
N ASP A 78 14.94 10.09 5.65
CA ASP A 78 15.55 8.81 6.02
C ASP A 78 15.52 7.88 4.79
N PRO A 79 16.67 7.63 4.13
CA PRO A 79 16.72 6.76 2.97
C PRO A 79 16.49 5.27 3.30
N ASN A 80 16.57 4.89 4.58
CA ASN A 80 16.34 3.53 5.06
C ASN A 80 15.07 3.42 5.92
N LEU A 81 14.10 4.32 5.69
CA LEU A 81 12.86 4.37 6.45
C LEU A 81 12.12 3.03 6.37
N SER A 82 12.03 2.35 7.51
CA SER A 82 11.34 1.06 7.60
C SER A 82 9.82 1.24 7.51
N LEU A 83 9.15 0.36 6.75
CA LEU A 83 7.68 0.31 6.75
C LEU A 83 7.10 0.00 8.14
N ARG A 84 7.87 -0.67 9.01
CA ARG A 84 7.43 -0.96 10.38
C ARG A 84 7.44 0.27 11.27
N SER A 85 8.31 1.25 11.03
CA SER A 85 8.34 2.51 11.77
C SER A 85 7.36 3.56 11.22
N TRP A 86 6.71 3.27 10.08
CA TRP A 86 5.72 4.15 9.47
C TRP A 86 4.33 4.05 10.10
N CYS A 87 3.93 2.82 10.48
CA CYS A 87 2.68 2.47 11.17
C CYS A 87 2.66 3.02 12.59
#